data_AF-A0A2V8CIF5-F1
#
_entry.id   AF-A0A2V8CIF5-F1
#
_cell.length_a   1.000
_cell.length_b   1.000
_cell.length_c   1.000
_cell.angle_alpha   90.00
_cell.angle_beta   90.00
_cell.angle_gamma   90.00
#
_symmetry.space_group_name_H-M   'P 1'
#
loop_
_entity.id
_entity.type
_entity.pdbx_description
1 polymer ?
#
loop_
_entity_poly.entity_id
_entity_poly.type
_entity_poly.pdbx_seq_one_letter_code
_entity_poly.pdbx_strand_id
1 'polypeptide(L)' 'MFSTNDTIVAIATPPGRGGIGVVRLSGPDAHAITLRLVTHNGSLR' A
#
# COMPACT_ATOMS: atom_id res chain seq x y z
N MET A 1 -15.02 -12.96 7.38
CA MET A 1 -14.05 -14.00 6.98
C MET A 1 -13.13 -13.36 5.96
N PHE A 2 -11.82 -13.52 6.07
CA PHE A 2 -10.86 -12.96 5.10
C PHE A 2 -10.66 -13.95 3.95
N SER A 3 -10.60 -13.43 2.74
CA SER A 3 -10.28 -14.17 1.52
C SER A 3 -8.83 -13.92 1.11
N THR A 4 -8.22 -14.89 0.43
CA THR A 4 -6.91 -14.68 -0.22
C THR A 4 -6.97 -13.66 -1.35
N ASN A 5 -8.18 -13.31 -1.81
CA ASN A 5 -8.39 -12.27 -2.81
C ASN A 5 -8.62 -10.87 -2.21
N ASP A 6 -8.67 -10.74 -0.88
CA ASP A 6 -8.84 -9.44 -0.25
C ASP A 6 -7.57 -8.59 -0.39
N THR A 7 -7.75 -7.27 -0.53
CA THR A 7 -6.62 -6.35 -0.48
C THR A 7 -6.20 -6.11 0.97
N ILE A 8 -4.94 -6.38 1.29
CA ILE A 8 -4.35 -6.24 2.62
C ILE A 8 -3.29 -5.13 2.66
N VAL A 9 -3.00 -4.62 3.87
CA VAL A 9 -1.99 -3.59 4.10
C VAL A 9 -1.21 -3.85 5.39
N ALA A 10 0.10 -3.56 5.38
CA ALA A 10 0.95 -3.66 6.56
C ALA A 10 2.12 -2.66 6.53
N ILE A 11 2.62 -2.31 7.71
CA ILE A 11 3.91 -1.63 7.87
C ILE A 11 5.01 -2.64 7.50
N ALA A 12 5.84 -2.29 6.52
CA ALA A 12 6.90 -3.15 5.99
C ALA A 12 8.30 -2.83 6.55
N THR A 13 8.43 -1.79 7.36
CA THR A 13 9.68 -1.35 8.02
C THR A 13 9.53 -1.33 9.55
N PRO A 14 10.61 -1.46 10.34
CA PRO A 14 10.53 -1.35 11.80
C PRO A 14 9.90 -0.03 12.27
N PRO A 15 9.19 -0.04 13.42
CA PRO A 15 8.66 1.19 14.00
C PRO A 15 9.77 2.06 14.57
N GLY A 16 9.64 3.38 14.46
CA GLY A 16 10.58 4.34 15.03
C GLY A 16 10.91 5.49 14.08
N ARG A 17 11.97 6.22 14.41
CA ARG A 17 12.48 7.33 13.58
C ARG A 17 13.44 6.79 12.52
N GLY A 18 13.23 7.15 11.27
CA GLY A 18 14.10 6.80 10.14
C GLY A 18 13.90 7.79 8.98
N GLY A 19 14.77 7.72 7.97
CA GLY A 19 14.65 8.60 6.80
C GLY A 19 13.46 8.26 5.89
N ILE A 20 13.03 6.99 5.88
CA ILE A 20 11.91 6.48 5.09
C ILE A 20 11.19 5.40 5.91
N GLY A 21 9.85 5.38 5.82
CA GLY A 21 9.02 4.24 6.23
C GLY A 21 8.29 3.67 5.02
N VAL A 22 8.03 2.37 5.02
CA VAL A 22 7.32 1.69 3.92
C VAL A 22 6.05 1.04 4.43
N VAL A 23 4.94 1.29 3.72
CA VAL A 23 3.68 0.58 3.88
C VAL A 23 3.44 -0.22 2.60
N ARG A 24 3.21 -1.53 2.74
CA ARG A 24 2.95 -2.42 1.60
C ARG A 24 1.47 -2.71 1.49
N LEU A 25 0.92 -2.54 0.29
CA LEU A 25 -0.41 -3.00 -0.09
C LEU A 25 -0.27 -4.22 -1.01
N SER A 26 -1.15 -5.22 -0.86
CA SER A 26 -1.18 -6.41 -1.70
C SER A 26 -2.62 -6.81 -1.97
N GLY A 27 -2.97 -7.07 -3.23
CA GLY A 27 -4.31 -7.51 -3.64
C GLY A 27 -4.84 -6.74 -4.86
N PRO A 28 -6.04 -7.11 -5.36
CA PRO A 28 -6.59 -6.58 -6.60
C PRO A 28 -6.81 -5.05 -6.58
N ASP A 29 -7.10 -4.46 -5.42
CA ASP A 29 -7.39 -3.03 -5.30
C ASP A 29 -6.17 -2.19 -4.92
N ALA A 30 -4.97 -2.79 -4.79
CA ALA A 30 -3.79 -2.10 -4.27
C ALA A 30 -3.49 -0.81 -5.06
N HIS A 31 -3.49 -0.88 -6.39
CA HIS A 31 -3.22 0.29 -7.24
C HIS A 31 -4.33 1.35 -7.13
N ALA A 32 -5.60 0.92 -7.14
CA ALA A 32 -6.74 1.84 -7.03
C ALA A 32 -6.74 2.58 -5.68
N ILE A 33 -6.40 1.89 -4.59
CA ILE A 33 -6.23 2.50 -3.27
C ILE A 33 -5.05 3.48 -3.30
N THR A 34 -3.88 3.08 -3.82
CA THR A 34 -2.70 3.96 -3.88
C THR A 34 -2.98 5.24 -4.68
N LEU A 35 -3.65 5.16 -5.82
CA LEU A 35 -4.01 6.32 -6.64
C LEU A 35 -4.93 7.32 -5.93
N ARG A 36 -5.72 6.88 -4.94
CA ARG A 36 -6.55 7.78 -4.12
C ARG A 36 -5.76 8.47 -2.99
N LEU A 37 -4.57 7.97 -2.66
CA LEU A 37 -3.74 8.50 -1.57
C LEU A 37 -2.67 9.48 -2.06
N VAL A 38 -2.31 9.40 -3.34
CA VAL A 38 -1.27 10.25 -3.94
C VAL A 38 -1.89 11.27 -4.89
N THR A 39 -1.37 12.49 -4.91
CA THR A 39 -1.82 13.55 -5.83
C THR A 39 -1.20 13.40 -7.23
N HIS A 40 -0.18 12.56 -7.36
CA HIS A 40 0.49 12.31 -8.63
C HIS A 40 -0.26 11.23 -9.43
N ASN A 41 -0.92 11.64 -10.51
CA ASN A 41 -1.71 10.77 -11.40
C ASN A 41 -0.87 9.96 -12.40
N GLY A 42 0.33 9.55 -12.01
CA GLY A 42 1.16 8.67 -12.83
C GLY A 42 0.60 7.25 -12.86
N SER A 43 0.74 6.57 -14.00
CA SER A 43 0.46 5.13 -14.09
C SER A 43 1.36 4.36 -13.12
N LEU A 44 0.77 3.68 -12.13
CA LEU A 44 1.46 2.67 -11.32
C LEU A 44 1.59 1.42 -12.20
N ARG A 45 2.78 1.23 -12.79
CA ARG A 45 3.09 0.10 -13.67
C ARG A 45 3.44 -1.14 -12.86
#